data_AF-A0A850GNA4-F1
#
_entry.id   AF-A0A850GNA4-F1
#
_cell.length_a   1.000
_cell.length_b   1.000
_cell.length_c   1.000
_cell.angle_alpha   90.00
_cell.angle_beta   90.00
_cell.angle_gamma   90.00
#
_symmetry.space_group_name_H-M   'P 1'
#
loop_
_entity.id
_entity.type
_entity.pdbx_description
1 polymer ?
#
loop_
_entity_poly.entity_id
_entity_poly.type
_entity_poly.pdbx_seq_one_letter_code
_entity_poly.pdbx_strand_id
1 'polypeptide(L)'
;MKDCTASSGTAELGPKTPPLERVPIKPGKMRVELQLNGGQRRSFGVLEFCPGEIIVDAFRPWATGGRVHARLEHVGPGGFVSQLRCQVVHAGATTSGGEPATRLRLLTAKRKQTQLRRYYREQCFPLLPRRDLDPREVLGLFERSGYLDLCRTRPRPSERWLRGDFSGELSSDFVYCAEDGALLGHVSVTRAYSRSWIGHQLTTLRGHEESLACRIALYKHFSMVPALHDGDEPHFLLGYYASSKRWHQLFFEGFVDWMDDASEVVAIPFERYSLIQGGTGPMLAANQRPGVVIDQPSPAALVEVSRFIAEFMPPLARAAFDIEAERLDRAFLAPSYAAHRLPRDRRVFSLRVDGRLLGVALCETGSEDMSLFDIFNLAQLYLVPGLPVELSRALVDFVRQYYRSRGHEHPLIVAAPGSLSSAVQQGLEYIETMGCMVWSGLSLPHYRRYLDECFAQIRPESLTGHAQEEGAVVRPAGAGRRGIERGQVLAGAAPQ
;
A
#
# COMPACT_ATOMS: atom_id res chain seq x y z
N MET A 1 30.71 -41.79 28.05
CA MET A 1 29.69 -42.56 27.29
C MET A 1 28.38 -42.48 28.04
N LYS A 2 27.49 -41.56 27.65
CA LYS A 2 26.05 -41.55 27.94
C LYS A 2 25.41 -40.44 27.09
N ASP A 3 24.78 -40.89 26.01
CA ASP A 3 23.61 -40.35 25.32
C ASP A 3 23.47 -38.84 25.09
N CYS A 4 23.95 -38.40 23.92
CA CYS A 4 23.45 -37.21 23.24
C CYS A 4 22.24 -37.59 22.37
N THR A 5 21.03 -37.48 22.90
CA THR A 5 19.81 -37.48 22.10
C THR A 5 19.59 -36.06 21.55
N ALA A 6 19.92 -35.86 20.27
CA ALA A 6 19.53 -34.68 19.52
C ALA A 6 18.01 -34.69 19.34
N SER A 7 17.31 -33.76 20.00
CA SER A 7 15.92 -33.47 19.68
C SER A 7 15.87 -32.74 18.34
N SER A 8 15.27 -33.39 17.34
CA SER A 8 14.90 -32.77 16.08
C SER A 8 13.79 -31.74 16.34
N GLY A 9 14.19 -30.52 16.71
CA GLY A 9 13.27 -29.39 16.77
C GLY A 9 12.70 -29.16 15.38
N THR A 10 11.42 -29.51 15.19
CA THR A 10 10.63 -29.03 14.06
C THR A 10 10.65 -27.51 14.12
N ALA A 11 11.37 -26.89 13.19
CA ALA A 11 11.36 -25.44 13.02
C ALA A 11 9.90 -24.98 12.97
N GLU A 12 9.46 -24.27 14.00
CA GLU A 12 8.17 -23.60 14.00
C GLU A 12 8.17 -22.64 12.82
N LEU A 13 7.37 -22.98 11.80
CA LEU A 13 7.09 -22.12 10.68
C LEU A 13 6.55 -20.82 11.29
N GLY A 14 7.31 -19.73 11.17
CA GLY A 14 6.94 -18.40 11.64
C GLY A 14 5.54 -17.99 11.16
N PRO A 15 4.98 -16.89 11.70
CA PRO A 15 3.61 -16.48 11.46
C PRO A 15 3.32 -16.48 9.95
N LYS A 16 2.47 -17.41 9.53
CA LYS A 16 2.11 -17.58 8.12
C LYS A 16 1.15 -16.47 7.75
N THR A 17 1.44 -15.77 6.64
CA THR A 17 0.50 -14.83 6.04
C THR A 17 -0.86 -15.50 5.85
N PRO A 18 -1.96 -14.91 6.35
CA PRO A 18 -3.29 -15.45 6.12
C PRO A 18 -3.54 -15.56 4.61
N PRO A 19 -4.11 -16.68 4.14
CA PRO A 19 -4.34 -16.89 2.71
C PRO A 19 -5.24 -15.80 2.13
N LEU A 20 -5.07 -15.50 0.85
CA LEU A 20 -6.00 -14.68 0.10
C LEU A 20 -7.43 -15.22 0.25
N GLU A 21 -8.40 -14.30 0.22
CA GLU A 21 -9.82 -14.65 0.25
C GLU A 21 -10.14 -15.63 -0.87
N ARG A 22 -10.95 -16.65 -0.59
CA ARG A 22 -11.28 -17.63 -1.63
C ARG A 22 -12.51 -17.16 -2.39
N VAL A 23 -12.44 -17.25 -3.70
CA VAL A 23 -13.54 -16.89 -4.58
C VAL A 23 -14.31 -18.15 -4.94
N PRO A 24 -15.65 -18.17 -4.77
CA PRO A 24 -16.45 -19.28 -5.23
C PRO A 24 -16.35 -19.41 -6.75
N ILE A 25 -16.08 -20.62 -7.22
CA ILE A 25 -15.99 -20.91 -8.65
C ILE A 25 -17.31 -21.53 -9.12
N LYS A 26 -17.90 -20.96 -10.19
CA LYS A 26 -19.11 -21.52 -10.78
C LYS A 26 -18.87 -22.99 -11.20
N PRO A 27 -19.82 -23.91 -10.93
CA PRO A 27 -19.67 -25.32 -11.26
C PRO A 27 -19.21 -25.55 -12.71
N GLY A 28 -18.23 -26.43 -12.89
CA GLY A 28 -17.68 -26.79 -14.20
C GLY A 28 -16.70 -25.78 -14.82
N LYS A 29 -16.53 -24.57 -14.25
CA LYS A 29 -15.56 -23.59 -14.75
C LYS A 29 -14.12 -23.94 -14.44
N MET A 30 -13.85 -24.60 -13.32
CA MET A 30 -12.49 -25.03 -12.99
C MET A 30 -12.50 -26.45 -12.46
N ARG A 31 -11.52 -27.24 -12.91
CA ARG A 31 -11.33 -28.63 -12.50
C ARG A 31 -9.89 -28.86 -12.10
N VAL A 32 -9.69 -29.75 -11.16
CA VAL A 32 -8.36 -30.26 -10.83
C VAL A 32 -8.33 -31.78 -10.97
N GLU A 33 -7.39 -32.27 -11.78
CA GLU A 33 -7.08 -33.70 -11.87
C GLU A 33 -5.89 -33.99 -10.95
N LEU A 34 -6.11 -34.81 -9.93
CA LEU A 34 -5.07 -35.26 -8.99
C LEU A 34 -4.57 -36.64 -9.40
N GLN A 35 -3.24 -36.79 -9.49
CA GLN A 35 -2.59 -38.09 -9.60
C GLN A 35 -2.30 -38.62 -8.19
N LEU A 36 -3.06 -39.64 -7.81
CA LEU A 36 -2.97 -40.31 -6.51
C LEU A 36 -1.87 -41.38 -6.50
N ASN A 37 -1.52 -41.87 -5.32
CA ASN A 37 -0.62 -43.01 -5.18
C ASN A 37 -1.16 -44.23 -5.93
N GLY A 38 -0.28 -44.97 -6.60
CA GLY A 38 -0.66 -46.04 -7.51
C GLY A 38 -0.99 -45.58 -8.94
N GLY A 39 -0.78 -44.28 -9.25
CA GLY A 39 -0.94 -43.75 -10.61
C GLY A 39 -2.38 -43.45 -11.02
N GLN A 40 -3.36 -43.75 -10.16
CA GLN A 40 -4.77 -43.43 -10.41
C GLN A 40 -4.95 -41.91 -10.51
N ARG A 41 -5.65 -41.46 -11.56
CA ARG A 41 -6.03 -40.05 -11.73
C ARG A 41 -7.51 -39.88 -11.37
N ARG A 42 -7.84 -38.81 -10.65
CA ARG A 42 -9.22 -38.43 -10.32
C ARG A 42 -9.42 -36.94 -10.52
N SER A 43 -10.56 -36.56 -11.09
CA SER A 43 -10.91 -35.17 -11.37
C SER A 43 -11.96 -34.68 -10.38
N PHE A 44 -11.78 -33.46 -9.89
CA PHE A 44 -12.65 -32.79 -8.93
C PHE A 44 -13.06 -31.42 -9.45
N GLY A 45 -14.27 -30.98 -9.09
CA GLY A 45 -14.66 -29.59 -9.24
C GLY A 45 -13.89 -28.72 -8.25
N VAL A 46 -13.44 -27.55 -8.68
CA VAL A 46 -12.94 -26.53 -7.75
C VAL A 46 -14.14 -25.72 -7.28
N LEU A 47 -14.38 -25.71 -5.97
CA LEU A 47 -15.47 -25.01 -5.30
C LEU A 47 -15.07 -23.57 -4.98
N GLU A 48 -13.86 -23.40 -4.45
CA GLU A 48 -13.30 -22.08 -4.14
C GLU A 48 -11.83 -22.01 -4.56
N PHE A 49 -11.39 -20.82 -4.99
CA PHE A 49 -10.04 -20.61 -5.51
C PHE A 49 -9.39 -19.36 -4.91
N CYS A 50 -8.12 -19.47 -4.53
CA CYS A 50 -7.24 -18.31 -4.37
C CYS A 50 -5.80 -18.64 -4.84
N PRO A 51 -4.96 -17.62 -5.11
CA PRO A 51 -3.58 -17.86 -5.49
C PRO A 51 -2.82 -18.58 -4.37
N GLY A 52 -2.51 -19.85 -4.60
CA GLY A 52 -1.80 -20.70 -3.64
C GLY A 52 -2.69 -21.75 -2.97
N GLU A 53 -4.02 -21.72 -3.12
CA GLU A 53 -4.92 -22.70 -2.51
C GLU A 53 -6.20 -22.93 -3.31
N ILE A 54 -6.71 -24.15 -3.30
CA ILE A 54 -8.04 -24.50 -3.81
C ILE A 54 -8.81 -25.34 -2.81
N ILE A 55 -10.14 -25.17 -2.85
CA ILE A 55 -11.11 -26.03 -2.18
C ILE A 55 -11.81 -26.85 -3.25
N VAL A 56 -11.88 -28.15 -3.03
CA VAL A 56 -12.55 -29.11 -3.93
C VAL A 56 -13.55 -29.94 -3.15
N ASP A 57 -14.43 -30.63 -3.87
CA ASP A 57 -15.37 -31.59 -3.30
C ASP A 57 -14.68 -32.52 -2.30
N ALA A 58 -15.37 -32.85 -1.19
CA ALA A 58 -14.83 -33.77 -0.21
C ALA A 58 -14.45 -35.10 -0.87
N PHE A 59 -13.18 -35.45 -0.74
CA PHE A 59 -12.70 -36.80 -0.96
C PHE A 59 -11.91 -37.20 0.27
N ARG A 60 -11.86 -38.49 0.59
CA ARG A 60 -11.01 -38.97 1.68
C ARG A 60 -9.61 -39.22 1.11
N PRO A 61 -8.62 -38.35 1.34
CA PRO A 61 -7.24 -38.69 1.02
C PRO A 61 -6.77 -39.74 2.02
N TRP A 62 -5.86 -40.59 1.57
CA TRP A 62 -5.28 -41.69 2.34
C TRP A 62 -4.24 -41.21 3.38
N ALA A 63 -3.92 -39.91 3.43
CA ALA A 63 -3.26 -39.22 4.56
C ALA A 63 -3.30 -37.69 4.36
N THR A 64 -3.51 -36.91 5.42
CA THR A 64 -3.22 -35.47 5.43
C THR A 64 -1.71 -35.23 5.27
N GLY A 65 -1.31 -34.14 4.59
CA GLY A 65 0.11 -33.80 4.38
C GLY A 65 0.76 -34.42 3.13
N GLY A 66 0.09 -35.35 2.44
CA GLY A 66 0.57 -35.93 1.19
C GLY A 66 0.75 -34.89 0.07
N ARG A 67 1.87 -34.98 -0.65
CA ARG A 67 2.10 -34.22 -1.89
C ARG A 67 1.60 -35.02 -3.08
N VAL A 68 0.77 -34.42 -3.91
CA VAL A 68 0.25 -35.04 -5.13
C VAL A 68 0.51 -34.15 -6.34
N HIS A 69 0.63 -34.77 -7.51
CA HIS A 69 0.66 -34.03 -8.77
C HIS A 69 -0.77 -33.64 -9.14
N ALA A 70 -0.94 -32.40 -9.59
CA ALA A 70 -2.23 -31.84 -9.97
C ALA A 70 -2.16 -31.21 -11.36
N ARG A 71 -3.20 -31.40 -12.16
CA ARG A 71 -3.44 -30.64 -13.38
C ARG A 71 -4.68 -29.78 -13.14
N LEU A 72 -4.48 -28.48 -13.02
CA LEU A 72 -5.54 -27.50 -12.85
C LEU A 72 -5.94 -26.95 -14.21
N GLU A 73 -7.23 -26.98 -14.51
CA GLU A 73 -7.79 -26.58 -15.80
C GLU A 73 -8.96 -25.62 -15.59
N HIS A 74 -8.88 -24.44 -16.20
CA HIS A 74 -9.99 -23.50 -16.32
C HIS A 74 -10.65 -23.64 -17.70
N VAL A 75 -11.96 -23.88 -17.70
CA VAL A 75 -12.80 -24.11 -18.87
C VAL A 75 -13.61 -22.84 -19.15
N GLY A 76 -13.19 -22.06 -20.15
CA GLY A 76 -13.88 -20.84 -20.59
C GLY A 76 -13.01 -19.90 -21.41
N PRO A 77 -13.52 -18.70 -21.77
CA PRO A 77 -12.71 -17.62 -22.33
C PRO A 77 -11.53 -17.31 -21.39
N GLY A 78 -10.31 -17.21 -21.94
CA GLY A 78 -9.09 -17.09 -21.12
C GLY A 78 -8.73 -18.37 -20.35
N GLY A 79 -9.27 -19.53 -20.76
CA GLY A 79 -8.94 -20.84 -20.21
C GLY A 79 -7.44 -21.09 -20.15
N PHE A 80 -7.00 -21.75 -19.09
CA PHE A 80 -5.61 -22.15 -18.92
C PHE A 80 -5.53 -23.58 -18.38
N VAL A 81 -4.46 -24.27 -18.75
CA VAL A 81 -4.10 -25.58 -18.19
C VAL A 81 -2.74 -25.43 -17.52
N SER A 82 -2.68 -25.74 -16.23
CA SER A 82 -1.46 -25.64 -15.45
C SER A 82 -1.20 -26.95 -14.71
N GLN A 83 -0.09 -27.60 -15.05
CA GLN A 83 0.43 -28.73 -14.28
C GLN A 83 1.20 -28.21 -13.07
N LEU A 84 0.83 -28.63 -11.87
CA LEU A 84 1.41 -28.15 -10.62
C LEU A 84 1.51 -29.28 -9.60
N ARG A 85 2.26 -29.05 -8.52
CA ARG A 85 2.21 -29.92 -7.36
C ARG A 85 1.24 -29.31 -6.37
N CYS A 86 0.54 -30.12 -5.60
CA CYS A 86 -0.21 -29.63 -4.47
C CYS A 86 0.04 -30.47 -3.22
N GLN A 87 -0.26 -29.88 -2.07
CA GLN A 87 -0.19 -30.53 -0.77
C GLN A 87 -1.60 -30.56 -0.18
N VAL A 88 -2.03 -31.73 0.28
CA VAL A 88 -3.30 -31.87 1.01
C VAL A 88 -3.10 -31.24 2.39
N VAL A 89 -3.77 -30.12 2.66
CA VAL A 89 -3.63 -29.38 3.92
C VAL A 89 -4.58 -29.93 4.97
N HIS A 90 -5.85 -30.13 4.58
CA HIS A 90 -6.89 -30.56 5.52
C HIS A 90 -7.98 -31.35 4.80
N ALA A 91 -8.22 -32.57 5.29
CA ALA A 91 -9.34 -33.41 4.88
C ALA A 91 -10.49 -33.21 5.88
N GLY A 92 -11.63 -32.70 5.42
CA GLY A 92 -12.72 -32.26 6.30
C GLY A 92 -12.78 -30.75 6.52
N ALA A 93 -12.23 -29.96 5.58
CA ALA A 93 -12.53 -28.54 5.54
C ALA A 93 -14.03 -28.34 5.26
N THR A 94 -14.56 -27.19 5.61
CA THR A 94 -15.88 -26.76 5.14
C THR A 94 -15.72 -25.68 4.09
N THR A 95 -16.59 -25.66 3.08
CA THR A 95 -16.77 -24.49 2.22
C THR A 95 -17.31 -23.32 3.05
N SER A 96 -17.30 -22.12 2.48
CA SER A 96 -18.02 -20.96 3.04
C SER A 96 -19.50 -21.25 3.30
N GLY A 97 -20.11 -22.18 2.54
CA GLY A 97 -21.48 -22.67 2.73
C GLY A 97 -21.65 -23.81 3.75
N GLY A 98 -20.57 -24.24 4.42
CA GLY A 98 -20.63 -25.31 5.44
C GLY A 98 -20.55 -26.74 4.90
N GLU A 99 -20.37 -26.92 3.59
CA GLU A 99 -20.31 -28.26 2.98
C GLU A 99 -18.94 -28.90 3.19
N PRO A 100 -18.85 -30.22 3.42
CA PRO A 100 -17.57 -30.92 3.51
C PRO A 100 -16.74 -30.76 2.23
N ALA A 101 -15.46 -30.44 2.39
CA ALA A 101 -14.54 -30.17 1.31
C ALA A 101 -13.09 -30.57 1.65
N THR A 102 -12.24 -30.58 0.63
CA THR A 102 -10.80 -30.84 0.78
C THR A 102 -10.00 -29.60 0.40
N ARG A 103 -9.08 -29.19 1.29
CA ARG A 103 -8.20 -28.05 1.05
C ARG A 103 -6.85 -28.49 0.49
N LEU A 104 -6.48 -27.93 -0.66
CA LEU A 104 -5.24 -28.23 -1.38
C LEU A 104 -4.39 -26.96 -1.52
N ARG A 105 -3.16 -26.99 -1.00
CA ARG A 105 -2.17 -25.92 -1.21
C ARG A 105 -1.44 -26.13 -2.53
N LEU A 106 -1.44 -25.13 -3.40
CA LEU A 106 -0.78 -25.16 -4.70
C LEU A 106 0.71 -24.84 -4.56
N LEU A 107 1.57 -25.82 -4.83
CA LEU A 107 3.02 -25.67 -4.89
C LEU A 107 3.41 -25.34 -6.33
N THR A 108 3.57 -24.05 -6.62
CA THR A 108 3.75 -23.54 -7.98
C THR A 108 5.03 -22.73 -8.11
N ALA A 109 5.68 -22.84 -9.28
CA ALA A 109 6.78 -21.94 -9.64
C ALA A 109 6.26 -20.52 -9.92
N LYS A 110 7.10 -19.49 -9.73
CA LYS A 110 6.76 -18.06 -9.87
C LYS A 110 5.96 -17.75 -11.15
N ARG A 111 6.38 -18.27 -12.31
CA ARG A 111 5.68 -18.05 -13.60
C ARG A 111 4.23 -18.55 -13.61
N LYS A 112 3.95 -19.69 -12.96
CA LYS A 112 2.60 -20.25 -12.87
C LYS A 112 1.74 -19.49 -11.85
N GLN A 113 2.35 -18.92 -10.81
CA GLN A 113 1.65 -18.03 -9.89
C GLN A 113 1.11 -16.79 -10.60
N THR A 114 1.87 -16.18 -11.50
CA THR A 114 1.40 -15.00 -12.26
C THR A 114 0.11 -15.28 -13.04
N GLN A 115 0.01 -16.45 -13.69
CA GLN A 115 -1.21 -16.84 -14.41
C GLN A 115 -2.39 -17.07 -13.46
N LEU A 116 -2.16 -17.76 -12.33
CA LEU A 116 -3.20 -18.01 -11.32
C LEU A 116 -3.69 -16.72 -10.65
N ARG A 117 -2.79 -15.77 -10.39
CA ARG A 117 -3.09 -14.46 -9.82
C ARG A 117 -3.88 -13.59 -10.81
N ARG A 118 -3.51 -13.63 -12.09
CA ARG A 118 -4.28 -12.99 -13.16
C ARG A 118 -5.71 -13.55 -13.21
N TYR A 119 -5.85 -14.88 -13.24
CA TYR A 119 -7.15 -15.52 -13.26
C TYR A 119 -7.99 -15.17 -12.02
N TYR A 120 -7.39 -15.26 -10.82
CA TYR A 120 -8.05 -14.88 -9.57
C TYR A 120 -8.62 -13.46 -9.67
N ARG A 121 -7.82 -12.51 -10.12
CA ARG A 121 -8.23 -11.12 -10.28
C ARG A 121 -9.40 -10.96 -11.26
N GLU A 122 -9.35 -11.64 -12.41
CA GLU A 122 -10.43 -11.62 -13.41
C GLU A 122 -11.72 -12.25 -12.88
N GLN A 123 -11.66 -13.14 -11.89
CA GLN A 123 -12.86 -13.68 -11.23
C GLN A 123 -13.36 -12.78 -10.09
N CYS A 124 -12.47 -12.12 -9.36
CA CYS A 124 -12.86 -11.27 -8.22
C CYS A 124 -13.49 -9.94 -8.65
N PHE A 125 -13.03 -9.36 -9.77
CA PHE A 125 -13.40 -8.00 -10.13
C PHE A 125 -13.54 -7.81 -11.65
N PRO A 126 -14.52 -7.01 -12.10
CA PRO A 126 -14.64 -6.57 -13.49
C PRO A 126 -13.66 -5.42 -13.77
N LEU A 127 -12.37 -5.64 -13.46
CA LEU A 127 -11.31 -4.66 -13.62
C LEU A 127 -10.52 -4.91 -14.89
N LEU A 128 -10.42 -3.88 -15.73
CA LEU A 128 -9.60 -3.87 -16.92
C LEU A 128 -8.24 -3.23 -16.60
N PRO A 129 -7.11 -3.81 -17.07
CA PRO A 129 -5.82 -3.14 -16.99
C PRO A 129 -5.88 -1.79 -17.73
N ARG A 130 -5.40 -0.71 -17.11
CA ARG A 130 -5.44 0.64 -17.71
C ARG A 130 -4.84 0.70 -19.11
N ARG A 131 -3.74 -0.02 -19.33
CA ARG A 131 -3.01 -0.09 -20.61
C ARG A 131 -3.81 -0.72 -21.76
N ASP A 132 -4.88 -1.43 -21.45
CA ASP A 132 -5.74 -2.09 -22.44
C ASP A 132 -6.91 -1.16 -22.88
N LEU A 133 -6.97 0.08 -22.38
CA LEU A 133 -8.01 1.08 -22.65
C LEU A 133 -7.48 2.25 -23.47
N ASP A 134 -8.38 3.00 -24.12
CA ASP A 134 -8.02 4.29 -24.74
C ASP A 134 -7.62 5.27 -23.63
N PRO A 135 -6.39 5.82 -23.64
CA PRO A 135 -5.95 6.79 -22.64
C PRO A 135 -6.87 8.02 -22.52
N ARG A 136 -7.59 8.39 -23.58
CA ARG A 136 -8.57 9.49 -23.57
C ARG A 136 -9.79 9.18 -22.72
N GLU A 137 -10.27 7.95 -22.73
CA GLU A 137 -11.40 7.53 -21.90
C GLU A 137 -11.02 7.51 -20.42
N VAL A 138 -9.80 7.04 -20.12
CA VAL A 138 -9.24 7.08 -18.77
C VAL A 138 -9.10 8.53 -18.30
N LEU A 139 -8.54 9.42 -19.12
CA LEU A 139 -8.48 10.85 -18.79
C LEU A 139 -9.87 11.44 -18.53
N GLY A 140 -10.84 11.12 -19.39
CA GLY A 140 -12.23 11.55 -19.22
C GLY A 140 -12.87 11.06 -17.92
N LEU A 141 -12.54 9.85 -17.45
CA LEU A 141 -12.96 9.36 -16.13
C LEU A 141 -12.41 10.26 -15.01
N PHE A 142 -11.11 10.59 -15.05
CA PHE A 142 -10.48 11.49 -14.08
C PHE A 142 -11.09 12.90 -14.10
N GLU A 143 -11.35 13.46 -15.28
CA GLU A 143 -12.02 14.76 -15.42
C GLU A 143 -13.45 14.73 -14.84
N ARG A 144 -14.28 13.76 -15.23
CA ARG A 144 -15.68 13.66 -14.76
C ARG A 144 -15.82 13.41 -13.27
N SER A 145 -14.84 12.74 -12.66
CA SER A 145 -14.78 12.51 -11.22
C SER A 145 -14.38 13.75 -10.40
N GLY A 146 -13.89 14.82 -11.05
CA GLY A 146 -13.28 15.97 -10.37
C GLY A 146 -11.93 15.66 -9.72
N TYR A 147 -11.33 14.51 -10.04
CA TYR A 147 -10.10 14.08 -9.38
C TYR A 147 -8.89 14.95 -9.75
N LEU A 148 -8.86 15.48 -10.98
CA LEU A 148 -7.80 16.40 -11.39
C LEU A 148 -7.87 17.74 -10.65
N ASP A 149 -9.05 18.16 -10.19
CA ASP A 149 -9.24 19.41 -9.44
C ASP A 149 -8.61 19.36 -8.05
N LEU A 150 -8.28 18.15 -7.56
CA LEU A 150 -7.51 17.97 -6.32
C LEU A 150 -6.07 18.45 -6.47
N CYS A 151 -5.52 18.47 -7.70
CA CYS A 151 -4.17 18.93 -7.98
C CYS A 151 -4.19 20.36 -8.54
N ARG A 152 -4.38 21.35 -7.66
CA ARG A 152 -4.50 22.77 -8.05
C ARG A 152 -3.29 23.34 -8.80
N THR A 153 -2.13 22.72 -8.63
CA THR A 153 -0.84 23.26 -9.08
C THR A 153 -0.28 22.58 -10.32
N ARG A 154 -0.86 21.48 -10.81
CA ARG A 154 -0.29 20.74 -11.94
C ARG A 154 -1.10 20.89 -13.22
N PRO A 155 -0.41 20.96 -14.37
CA PRO A 155 -1.05 20.80 -15.66
C PRO A 155 -1.65 19.39 -15.80
N ARG A 156 -2.42 19.20 -16.86
CA ARG A 156 -2.97 17.90 -17.25
C ARG A 156 -1.90 16.79 -17.23
N PRO A 157 -2.29 15.52 -16.99
CA PRO A 157 -1.37 14.40 -16.99
C PRO A 157 -0.49 14.36 -18.26
N SER A 158 0.77 13.96 -18.13
CA SER A 158 1.67 13.78 -19.27
C SER A 158 1.18 12.65 -20.19
N GLU A 159 1.57 12.69 -21.47
CA GLU A 159 1.29 11.58 -22.40
C GLU A 159 1.91 10.26 -21.93
N ARG A 160 3.05 10.33 -21.23
CA ARG A 160 3.70 9.16 -20.64
C ARG A 160 2.94 8.60 -19.46
N TRP A 161 2.33 9.45 -18.63
CA TRP A 161 1.42 9.00 -17.57
C TRP A 161 0.20 8.30 -18.16
N LEU A 162 -0.41 8.91 -19.19
CA LEU A 162 -1.59 8.39 -19.89
C LEU A 162 -1.35 7.01 -20.51
N ARG A 163 -0.17 6.82 -21.10
CA ARG A 163 0.24 5.54 -21.72
C ARG A 163 1.00 4.61 -20.79
N GLY A 164 1.12 4.95 -19.50
CA GLY A 164 2.09 4.32 -18.61
C GLY A 164 1.91 2.80 -18.56
N ASP A 165 2.80 2.08 -19.27
CA ASP A 165 2.93 0.62 -19.30
C ASP A 165 4.07 0.22 -18.36
N PHE A 166 3.88 0.51 -17.08
CA PHE A 166 4.81 0.06 -16.06
C PHE A 166 4.71 -1.46 -15.91
N SER A 167 5.84 -2.11 -15.68
CA SER A 167 5.88 -3.53 -15.35
C SER A 167 4.93 -3.84 -14.19
N GLY A 168 4.27 -4.99 -14.24
CA GLY A 168 3.42 -5.45 -13.14
C GLY A 168 4.16 -5.56 -11.80
N GLU A 169 5.49 -5.73 -11.83
CA GLU A 169 6.34 -5.74 -10.64
C GLU A 169 6.54 -4.34 -10.01
N LEU A 170 6.16 -3.28 -10.73
CA LEU A 170 6.29 -1.88 -10.30
C LEU A 170 4.94 -1.23 -10.06
N SER A 171 3.97 -1.43 -10.94
CA SER A 171 2.66 -0.82 -10.83
C SER A 171 1.54 -1.76 -11.28
N SER A 172 0.36 -1.50 -10.76
CA SER A 172 -0.85 -2.26 -10.94
C SER A 172 -2.00 -1.27 -11.05
N ASP A 173 -2.32 -0.91 -12.29
CA ASP A 173 -3.26 0.14 -12.67
C ASP A 173 -4.52 -0.48 -13.28
N PHE A 174 -5.67 -0.23 -12.65
CA PHE A 174 -6.92 -0.89 -12.99
C PHE A 174 -8.08 0.09 -13.07
N VAL A 175 -9.00 -0.20 -13.98
CA VAL A 175 -10.23 0.55 -14.21
C VAL A 175 -11.42 -0.38 -14.06
N TYR A 176 -12.43 0.03 -13.30
CA TYR A 176 -13.71 -0.65 -13.22
C TYR A 176 -14.56 -0.29 -14.42
N CYS A 177 -15.02 -1.30 -15.14
CA CYS A 177 -15.93 -1.19 -16.27
C CYS A 177 -17.27 -1.82 -15.90
N ALA A 178 -18.34 -1.03 -16.00
CA ALA A 178 -19.71 -1.47 -15.79
C ALA A 178 -20.17 -2.46 -16.88
N GLU A 179 -21.30 -3.12 -16.67
CA GLU A 179 -21.89 -4.06 -17.63
C GLU A 179 -22.26 -3.38 -18.96
N ASP A 180 -22.63 -2.10 -18.92
CA ASP A 180 -22.94 -1.28 -20.09
C ASP A 180 -21.69 -0.73 -20.82
N GLY A 181 -20.49 -1.02 -20.30
CA GLY A 181 -19.22 -0.55 -20.82
C GLY A 181 -18.72 0.77 -20.24
N ALA A 182 -19.46 1.41 -19.33
CA ALA A 182 -19.03 2.67 -18.72
C ALA A 182 -17.83 2.49 -17.78
N LEU A 183 -16.81 3.33 -17.93
CA LEU A 183 -15.69 3.39 -16.97
C LEU A 183 -16.11 4.16 -15.72
N LEU A 184 -16.19 3.48 -14.58
CA LEU A 184 -16.73 4.04 -13.34
C LEU A 184 -15.69 4.39 -12.29
N GLY A 185 -14.47 3.88 -12.39
CA GLY A 185 -13.46 4.17 -11.38
C GLY A 185 -12.12 3.56 -11.71
N HIS A 186 -11.10 4.03 -11.02
CA HIS A 186 -9.72 3.65 -11.25
C HIS A 186 -8.96 3.57 -9.93
N VAL A 187 -7.97 2.69 -9.86
CA VAL A 187 -6.98 2.64 -8.79
C VAL A 187 -5.60 2.28 -9.34
N SER A 188 -4.56 2.93 -8.80
CA SER A 188 -3.17 2.56 -9.01
C SER A 188 -2.57 2.03 -7.73
N VAL A 189 -1.82 0.93 -7.84
CA VAL A 189 -1.04 0.41 -6.72
C VAL A 189 0.38 0.19 -7.18
N THR A 190 1.31 0.91 -6.56
CA THR A 190 2.68 1.02 -7.06
C THR A 190 3.68 0.64 -5.99
N ARG A 191 4.76 -0.06 -6.34
CA ARG A 191 5.83 -0.45 -5.43
C ARG A 191 6.56 0.81 -4.95
N ALA A 192 6.37 1.25 -3.72
CA ALA A 192 7.04 2.44 -3.19
C ALA A 192 8.46 2.13 -2.72
N TYR A 193 8.64 0.98 -2.06
CA TYR A 193 9.88 0.52 -1.43
C TYR A 193 10.13 -0.97 -1.67
N SER A 194 11.20 -1.52 -1.09
CA SER A 194 11.59 -2.91 -1.34
C SER A 194 10.51 -3.92 -0.99
N ARG A 195 9.62 -3.63 -0.04
CA ARG A 195 8.57 -4.53 0.46
C ARG A 195 7.19 -3.87 0.58
N SER A 196 7.03 -2.67 0.03
CA SER A 196 5.87 -1.84 0.31
C SER A 196 5.25 -1.32 -0.97
N TRP A 197 3.94 -1.44 -1.04
CA TRP A 197 3.11 -0.90 -2.10
C TRP A 197 2.39 0.33 -1.58
N ILE A 198 2.10 1.28 -2.46
CA ILE A 198 1.26 2.43 -2.16
C ILE A 198 0.01 2.37 -3.04
N GLY A 199 -1.17 2.38 -2.42
CA GLY A 199 -2.44 2.61 -3.10
C GLY A 199 -2.64 4.10 -3.30
N HIS A 200 -2.81 4.52 -4.55
CA HIS A 200 -3.01 5.92 -4.92
C HIS A 200 -3.91 6.03 -6.16
N GLN A 201 -4.27 7.26 -6.53
CA GLN A 201 -5.09 7.50 -7.73
C GLN A 201 -6.45 6.78 -7.72
N LEU A 202 -7.00 6.57 -6.52
CA LEU A 202 -8.32 5.99 -6.33
C LEU A 202 -9.39 7.03 -6.68
N THR A 203 -10.05 6.83 -7.82
CA THR A 203 -11.16 7.68 -8.27
C THR A 203 -12.38 6.85 -8.63
N THR A 204 -13.57 7.41 -8.41
CA THR A 204 -14.86 6.78 -8.71
C THR A 204 -15.84 7.84 -9.18
N LEU A 205 -16.62 7.53 -10.21
CA LEU A 205 -17.80 8.30 -10.59
C LEU A 205 -18.94 8.06 -9.61
N ARG A 206 -19.87 9.02 -9.62
CA ARG A 206 -21.13 8.96 -8.88
C ARG A 206 -22.28 8.89 -9.88
N GLY A 207 -23.47 8.52 -9.40
CA GLY A 207 -24.71 8.56 -10.18
C GLY A 207 -24.91 7.39 -11.15
N HIS A 208 -23.98 6.43 -11.21
CA HIS A 208 -24.19 5.17 -11.92
C HIS A 208 -24.73 4.09 -10.97
N GLU A 209 -25.59 3.18 -11.44
CA GLU A 209 -26.19 2.12 -10.61
C GLU A 209 -25.13 1.20 -9.97
N GLU A 210 -24.05 0.91 -10.71
CA GLU A 210 -22.90 0.13 -10.22
C GLU A 210 -21.86 0.93 -9.41
N SER A 211 -22.10 2.21 -9.06
CA SER A 211 -21.08 3.03 -8.36
C SER A 211 -20.62 2.43 -7.03
N LEU A 212 -21.53 1.77 -6.29
CA LEU A 212 -21.19 1.08 -5.03
C LEU A 212 -20.35 -0.17 -5.30
N ALA A 213 -20.74 -0.99 -6.28
CA ALA A 213 -19.99 -2.18 -6.68
C ALA A 213 -18.57 -1.81 -7.13
N CYS A 214 -18.44 -0.74 -7.91
CA CYS A 214 -17.16 -0.14 -8.30
C CYS A 214 -16.28 0.19 -7.09
N ARG A 215 -16.81 0.90 -6.10
CA ARG A 215 -16.08 1.24 -4.86
C ARG A 215 -15.62 -0.01 -4.12
N ILE A 216 -16.51 -0.96 -3.88
CA ILE A 216 -16.19 -2.22 -3.19
C ILE A 216 -15.06 -2.94 -3.94
N ALA A 217 -15.20 -3.08 -5.26
CA ALA A 217 -14.23 -3.76 -6.11
C ALA A 217 -12.85 -3.08 -6.04
N LEU A 218 -12.77 -1.76 -6.18
CA LEU A 218 -11.49 -1.04 -6.11
C LEU A 218 -10.85 -1.13 -4.72
N TYR A 219 -11.62 -0.94 -3.64
CA TYR A 219 -11.12 -1.02 -2.27
C TYR A 219 -10.57 -2.42 -1.94
N LYS A 220 -11.33 -3.46 -2.28
CA LYS A 220 -10.87 -4.84 -2.12
C LYS A 220 -9.67 -5.13 -3.01
N HIS A 221 -9.68 -4.68 -4.26
CA HIS A 221 -8.61 -4.95 -5.20
C HIS A 221 -7.27 -4.40 -4.73
N PHE A 222 -7.19 -3.11 -4.35
CA PHE A 222 -5.91 -2.50 -3.98
C PHE A 222 -5.31 -3.17 -2.72
N SER A 223 -6.16 -3.61 -1.79
CA SER A 223 -5.74 -4.36 -0.60
C SER A 223 -5.13 -5.74 -0.89
N MET A 224 -5.32 -6.29 -2.09
CA MET A 224 -4.79 -7.61 -2.45
C MET A 224 -3.52 -7.53 -3.28
N VAL A 225 -3.25 -6.40 -3.94
CA VAL A 225 -2.10 -6.25 -4.84
C VAL A 225 -0.78 -6.69 -4.19
N PRO A 226 -0.46 -6.32 -2.93
CA PRO A 226 0.77 -6.78 -2.28
C PRO A 226 0.90 -8.31 -2.25
N ALA A 227 -0.11 -9.02 -1.76
CA ALA A 227 -0.13 -10.48 -1.72
C ALA A 227 -0.15 -11.12 -3.12
N LEU A 228 -0.77 -10.46 -4.11
CA LEU A 228 -0.74 -10.88 -5.51
C LEU A 228 0.63 -10.70 -6.18
N HIS A 229 1.57 -9.96 -5.60
CA HIS A 229 2.92 -9.84 -6.15
C HIS A 229 3.96 -10.54 -5.29
N ASP A 230 3.94 -10.29 -3.99
CA ASP A 230 4.94 -10.78 -3.04
C ASP A 230 4.58 -12.15 -2.44
N GLY A 231 3.32 -12.57 -2.55
CA GLY A 231 2.86 -13.85 -2.01
C GLY A 231 2.95 -13.88 -0.48
N ASP A 232 3.65 -14.88 0.04
CA ASP A 232 3.80 -15.09 1.48
C ASP A 232 4.93 -14.25 2.09
N GLU A 233 5.76 -13.59 1.27
CA GLU A 233 6.81 -12.71 1.77
C GLU A 233 6.18 -11.53 2.53
N PRO A 234 6.75 -11.12 3.68
CA PRO A 234 6.15 -10.06 4.45
C PRO A 234 6.22 -8.73 3.67
N HIS A 235 5.06 -8.16 3.42
CA HIS A 235 4.86 -6.97 2.60
C HIS A 235 4.01 -5.95 3.35
N PHE A 236 3.95 -4.73 2.83
CA PHE A 236 3.16 -3.64 3.38
C PHE A 236 2.33 -2.97 2.31
N LEU A 237 1.25 -2.33 2.74
CA LEU A 237 0.48 -1.40 1.94
C LEU A 237 0.49 -0.04 2.62
N LEU A 238 0.60 1.01 1.81
CA LEU A 238 0.60 2.41 2.22
C LEU A 238 -0.54 3.13 1.51
N GLY A 239 -1.09 4.16 2.14
CA GLY A 239 -2.05 5.05 1.49
C GLY A 239 -2.13 6.40 2.17
N TYR A 240 -1.90 7.48 1.42
CA TYR A 240 -2.14 8.83 1.90
C TYR A 240 -3.61 9.20 1.70
N TYR A 241 -4.20 9.86 2.68
CA TYR A 241 -5.59 10.29 2.64
C TYR A 241 -5.77 11.64 3.33
N ALA A 242 -6.79 12.39 2.89
CA ALA A 242 -7.19 13.60 3.58
C ALA A 242 -7.90 13.23 4.90
N SER A 243 -7.27 13.49 6.04
CA SER A 243 -7.77 13.10 7.37
C SER A 243 -9.06 13.81 7.79
N SER A 244 -9.36 14.94 7.14
CA SER A 244 -10.60 15.70 7.35
C SER A 244 -11.84 15.07 6.68
N LYS A 245 -11.66 14.07 5.81
CA LYS A 245 -12.77 13.46 5.07
C LYS A 245 -13.36 12.28 5.84
N ARG A 246 -14.65 12.37 6.19
CA ARG A 246 -15.38 11.33 6.93
C ARG A 246 -15.33 9.97 6.25
N TRP A 247 -15.38 9.92 4.91
CA TRP A 247 -15.22 8.68 4.15
C TRP A 247 -13.88 7.99 4.46
N HIS A 248 -12.77 8.72 4.43
CA HIS A 248 -11.46 8.18 4.77
C HIS A 248 -11.38 7.80 6.25
N GLN A 249 -11.90 8.62 7.15
CA GLN A 249 -11.95 8.28 8.57
C GLN A 249 -12.70 6.97 8.83
N LEU A 250 -13.82 6.71 8.13
CA LEU A 250 -14.53 5.44 8.22
C LEU A 250 -13.64 4.28 7.77
N PHE A 251 -13.12 4.34 6.54
CA PHE A 251 -12.45 3.20 5.94
C PHE A 251 -11.01 2.99 6.40
N PHE A 252 -10.37 3.98 7.01
CA PHE A 252 -8.95 3.91 7.38
C PHE A 252 -8.77 3.99 8.89
N GLU A 253 -9.10 5.13 9.49
CA GLU A 253 -8.97 5.32 10.95
C GLU A 253 -9.90 4.37 11.72
N GLY A 254 -11.12 4.16 11.21
CA GLY A 254 -12.05 3.20 11.77
C GLY A 254 -11.54 1.75 11.70
N PHE A 255 -10.68 1.42 10.74
CA PHE A 255 -10.03 0.11 10.71
C PHE A 255 -8.89 0.00 11.72
N VAL A 256 -8.13 1.08 11.96
CA VAL A 256 -7.15 1.11 13.07
C VAL A 256 -7.86 0.86 14.40
N ASP A 257 -8.96 1.59 14.65
CA ASP A 257 -9.79 1.42 15.84
C ASP A 257 -10.35 -0.02 15.95
N TRP A 258 -10.73 -0.64 14.83
CA TRP A 258 -11.31 -1.99 14.80
C TRP A 258 -10.27 -3.09 15.02
N MET A 259 -9.07 -2.93 14.47
CA MET A 259 -7.98 -3.91 14.56
C MET A 259 -7.30 -3.87 15.94
N ASP A 260 -7.15 -2.67 16.53
CA ASP A 260 -6.56 -2.45 17.87
C ASP A 260 -5.18 -3.11 18.04
N ASP A 261 -4.39 -3.16 16.96
CA ASP A 261 -3.04 -3.74 16.93
C ASP A 261 -2.08 -2.89 16.08
N ALA A 262 -1.29 -2.05 16.78
CA ALA A 262 -0.32 -1.15 16.16
C ALA A 262 0.89 -1.87 15.51
N SER A 263 1.07 -3.17 15.73
CA SER A 263 2.06 -3.96 15.01
C SER A 263 1.58 -4.39 13.62
N GLU A 264 0.27 -4.32 13.38
CA GLU A 264 -0.40 -4.81 12.17
C GLU A 264 -1.00 -3.69 11.32
N VAL A 265 -1.45 -2.60 11.95
CA VAL A 265 -1.94 -1.40 11.25
C VAL A 265 -1.72 -0.13 12.06
N VAL A 266 -1.29 0.95 11.39
CA VAL A 266 -1.17 2.30 11.99
C VAL A 266 -1.62 3.39 11.02
N ALA A 267 -2.14 4.50 11.57
CA ALA A 267 -2.35 5.75 10.85
C ALA A 267 -1.36 6.81 11.39
N ILE A 268 -0.56 7.40 10.52
CA ILE A 268 0.42 8.43 10.87
C ILE A 268 -0.03 9.78 10.32
N PRO A 269 -0.16 10.81 11.15
CA PRO A 269 -0.46 12.14 10.65
C PRO A 269 0.80 12.80 10.06
N PHE A 270 0.62 13.49 8.94
CA PHE A 270 1.63 14.34 8.31
C PHE A 270 1.02 15.69 7.98
N GLU A 271 1.65 16.78 8.39
CA GLU A 271 1.30 18.10 7.90
C GLU A 271 1.95 18.30 6.53
N ARG A 272 1.13 18.65 5.53
CA ARG A 272 1.57 18.96 4.17
C ARG A 272 1.72 20.46 3.99
N TYR A 273 2.79 20.85 3.33
CA TYR A 273 3.08 22.25 3.01
C TYR A 273 3.27 22.45 1.51
N SER A 274 2.93 23.65 1.04
CA SER A 274 3.29 24.18 -0.28
C SER A 274 4.35 25.27 -0.13
N LEU A 275 4.99 25.64 -1.24
CA LEU A 275 5.88 26.80 -1.28
C LEU A 275 5.06 28.07 -1.50
N ILE A 276 5.32 29.12 -0.70
CA ILE A 276 4.75 30.44 -0.96
C ILE A 276 5.38 31.02 -2.22
N GLN A 277 4.57 31.29 -3.25
CA GLN A 277 5.03 31.93 -4.48
C GLN A 277 5.63 33.32 -4.19
N GLY A 278 6.79 33.62 -4.80
CA GLY A 278 7.51 34.87 -4.56
C GLY A 278 8.27 34.95 -3.24
N GLY A 279 8.16 33.93 -2.36
CA GLY A 279 8.87 33.84 -1.08
C GLY A 279 10.37 33.52 -1.21
N THR A 280 11.02 33.89 -2.32
CA THR A 280 12.48 33.79 -2.49
C THR A 280 13.14 34.99 -1.81
N GLY A 281 13.04 35.07 -0.48
CA GLY A 281 14.05 35.83 0.26
C GLY A 281 15.44 35.31 -0.09
N PRO A 282 16.51 36.12 0.06
CA PRO A 282 17.86 35.66 -0.19
C PRO A 282 18.06 34.34 0.54
N MET A 283 18.47 33.31 -0.22
CA MET A 283 18.71 31.99 0.31
C MET A 283 19.69 32.15 1.48
N LEU A 284 19.23 31.89 2.70
CA LEU A 284 20.12 31.95 3.84
C LEU A 284 21.15 30.88 3.59
N ALA A 285 22.39 31.28 3.31
CA ALA A 285 23.50 30.37 3.23
C ALA A 285 23.78 29.91 4.66
N ALA A 286 22.94 29.05 5.20
CA ALA A 286 23.03 28.59 6.57
C ALA A 286 24.36 27.87 6.84
N ASN A 287 24.93 27.25 5.81
CA ASN A 287 26.29 26.70 5.81
C ASN A 287 27.39 27.77 5.98
N GLN A 288 27.06 29.06 5.98
CA GLN A 288 28.00 30.14 6.31
C GLN A 288 28.01 30.48 7.81
N ARG A 289 27.04 29.97 8.59
CA ARG A 289 27.06 30.15 10.05
C ARG A 289 28.04 29.15 10.66
N PRO A 290 28.98 29.61 11.52
CA PRO A 290 29.85 28.70 12.25
C PRO A 290 29.05 27.63 13.00
N GLY A 291 29.48 26.38 12.91
CA GLY A 291 28.86 25.26 13.61
C GLY A 291 27.65 24.63 12.93
N VAL A 292 27.02 25.29 11.94
CA VAL A 292 25.84 24.76 11.24
C VAL A 292 26.26 23.99 9.98
N VAL A 293 25.85 22.73 9.88
CA VAL A 293 26.12 21.86 8.73
C VAL A 293 24.84 21.22 8.24
N ILE A 294 24.53 21.38 6.95
CA ILE A 294 23.53 20.58 6.24
C ILE A 294 24.24 19.81 5.14
N ASP A 295 24.33 18.49 5.31
CA ASP A 295 25.04 17.58 4.41
C ASP A 295 24.41 16.19 4.36
N GLN A 296 24.94 15.35 3.48
CA GLN A 296 24.59 13.93 3.43
C GLN A 296 25.40 13.19 4.51
N PRO A 297 24.75 12.47 5.45
CA PRO A 297 25.44 11.79 6.53
C PRO A 297 26.32 10.66 5.99
N SER A 298 27.45 10.42 6.67
CA SER A 298 28.30 9.25 6.39
C SER A 298 27.55 7.93 6.67
N PRO A 299 27.98 6.79 6.09
CA PRO A 299 27.35 5.51 6.36
C PRO A 299 27.26 5.15 7.86
N ALA A 300 28.26 5.52 8.66
CA ALA A 300 28.25 5.30 10.11
C ALA A 300 27.21 6.19 10.83
N ALA A 301 27.04 7.43 10.36
CA ALA A 301 26.07 8.36 10.92
C ALA A 301 24.61 7.98 10.60
N LEU A 302 24.35 7.15 9.58
CA LEU A 302 23.00 6.68 9.25
C LEU A 302 22.33 5.89 10.40
N VAL A 303 23.12 5.26 11.28
CA VAL A 303 22.59 4.57 12.47
C VAL A 303 22.02 5.58 13.49
N GLU A 304 22.66 6.73 13.66
CA GLU A 304 22.15 7.83 14.49
C GLU A 304 20.89 8.44 13.85
N VAL A 305 20.92 8.68 12.54
CA VAL A 305 19.78 9.25 11.80
C VAL A 305 18.57 8.33 11.83
N SER A 306 18.74 7.02 11.63
CA SER A 306 17.64 6.05 11.72
C SER A 306 17.02 6.01 13.12
N ARG A 307 17.83 6.12 14.18
CA ARG A 307 17.34 6.25 15.57
C ARG A 307 16.58 7.56 15.79
N PHE A 308 17.08 8.67 15.26
CA PHE A 308 16.41 9.97 15.33
C PHE A 308 15.02 9.93 14.69
N ILE A 309 14.88 9.34 13.50
CA ILE A 309 13.57 9.19 12.83
C ILE A 309 12.62 8.28 13.63
N ALA A 310 13.16 7.29 14.36
CA ALA A 310 12.36 6.39 15.18
C ALA A 310 11.63 7.06 16.35
N GLU A 311 12.00 8.29 16.71
CA GLU A 311 11.27 9.10 17.69
C GLU A 311 9.95 9.63 17.12
N PHE A 312 9.81 9.69 15.79
CA PHE A 312 8.64 10.23 15.09
C PHE A 312 7.76 9.17 14.43
N MET A 313 8.27 7.95 14.25
CA MET A 313 7.60 6.90 13.48
C MET A 313 7.46 5.59 14.26
N PRO A 314 6.25 5.00 14.30
CA PRO A 314 6.05 3.70 14.91
C PRO A 314 6.83 2.60 14.16
N PRO A 315 7.17 1.47 14.82
CA PRO A 315 7.96 0.40 14.21
C PRO A 315 7.41 -0.14 12.88
N LEU A 316 6.09 -0.35 12.78
CA LEU A 316 5.43 -0.81 11.56
C LEU A 316 5.67 0.15 10.39
N ALA A 317 5.54 1.46 10.64
CA ALA A 317 5.82 2.48 9.63
C ALA A 317 7.28 2.48 9.20
N ARG A 318 8.23 2.41 10.15
CA ARG A 318 9.65 2.36 9.81
C ARG A 318 9.97 1.16 8.92
N ALA A 319 9.42 -0.01 9.22
CA ALA A 319 9.59 -1.19 8.38
C ALA A 319 8.99 -0.98 6.98
N ALA A 320 7.80 -0.38 6.88
CA ALA A 320 7.14 -0.14 5.60
C ALA A 320 7.83 0.96 4.76
N PHE A 321 8.43 1.97 5.38
CA PHE A 321 9.17 3.02 4.69
C PHE A 321 10.65 2.68 4.48
N ASP A 322 11.11 1.44 4.78
CA ASP A 322 12.52 1.04 4.73
C ASP A 322 13.44 2.01 5.53
N ILE A 323 13.01 2.40 6.74
CA ILE A 323 13.75 3.28 7.65
C ILE A 323 14.70 2.44 8.53
N GLU A 324 15.75 1.95 7.89
CA GLU A 324 16.88 1.25 8.51
C GLU A 324 18.18 1.84 7.96
N ALA A 325 19.25 1.86 8.74
CA ALA A 325 20.49 2.55 8.37
C ALA A 325 21.03 2.09 6.99
N GLU A 326 20.94 0.79 6.70
CA GLU A 326 21.41 0.17 5.45
C GLU A 326 20.48 0.43 4.25
N ARG A 327 19.29 1.00 4.52
CA ARG A 327 18.24 1.26 3.51
C ARG A 327 17.85 2.72 3.38
N LEU A 328 18.34 3.57 4.28
CA LEU A 328 17.88 4.95 4.41
C LEU A 328 18.32 5.84 3.24
N ASP A 329 19.51 5.61 2.68
CA ASP A 329 20.03 6.36 1.54
C ASP A 329 20.36 5.41 0.38
N ARG A 330 19.59 5.50 -0.72
CA ARG A 330 19.67 4.56 -1.84
C ARG A 330 19.38 5.22 -3.17
N ALA A 331 20.15 4.85 -4.18
CA ALA A 331 19.89 5.21 -5.58
C ALA A 331 18.65 4.51 -6.18
N PHE A 332 18.21 3.41 -5.58
CA PHE A 332 16.99 2.70 -5.97
C PHE A 332 16.27 2.17 -4.72
N LEU A 333 15.02 2.57 -4.52
CA LEU A 333 14.22 2.16 -3.36
C LEU A 333 13.67 0.73 -3.45
N ALA A 334 13.64 0.15 -4.65
CA ALA A 334 13.39 -1.28 -4.84
C ALA A 334 14.26 -1.84 -5.99
N PRO A 335 14.69 -3.11 -5.93
CA PRO A 335 15.49 -3.73 -6.99
C PRO A 335 14.83 -3.68 -8.38
N SER A 336 13.49 -3.76 -8.42
CA SER A 336 12.73 -3.68 -9.67
C SER A 336 12.91 -2.34 -10.40
N TYR A 337 13.06 -1.23 -9.68
CA TYR A 337 13.34 0.08 -10.32
C TYR A 337 14.67 0.09 -11.07
N ALA A 338 15.71 -0.47 -10.47
CA ALA A 338 17.01 -0.62 -11.13
C ALA A 338 16.91 -1.52 -12.37
N ALA A 339 16.20 -2.66 -12.26
CA ALA A 339 16.00 -3.59 -13.36
C ALA A 339 15.25 -2.95 -14.56
N HIS A 340 14.32 -2.04 -14.29
CA HIS A 340 13.56 -1.32 -15.30
C HIS A 340 14.16 0.05 -15.69
N ARG A 341 15.29 0.44 -15.11
CA ARG A 341 15.92 1.76 -15.30
C ARG A 341 14.97 2.93 -15.06
N LEU A 342 14.06 2.77 -14.10
CA LEU A 342 13.13 3.82 -13.70
C LEU A 342 13.71 4.53 -12.47
N PRO A 343 13.81 5.88 -12.49
CA PRO A 343 14.34 6.62 -11.36
C PRO A 343 13.37 6.48 -10.19
N ARG A 344 13.91 6.07 -9.04
CA ARG A 344 13.22 6.03 -7.75
C ARG A 344 14.24 5.95 -6.63
N ASP A 345 14.77 7.10 -6.21
CA ASP A 345 15.82 7.19 -5.20
C ASP A 345 15.37 7.91 -3.94
N ARG A 346 16.18 7.75 -2.89
CA ARG A 346 16.07 8.50 -1.64
C ARG A 346 17.45 8.96 -1.23
N ARG A 347 17.57 10.24 -0.92
CA ARG A 347 18.74 10.84 -0.28
C ARG A 347 18.38 11.35 1.10
N VAL A 348 19.32 11.24 2.01
CA VAL A 348 19.17 11.66 3.39
C VAL A 348 20.05 12.89 3.60
N PHE A 349 19.50 13.91 4.25
CA PHE A 349 20.28 15.07 4.67
C PHE A 349 20.11 15.29 6.16
N SER A 350 21.21 15.56 6.87
CA SER A 350 21.22 15.89 8.28
C SER A 350 21.50 17.37 8.49
N LEU A 351 20.71 18.01 9.35
CA LEU A 351 21.00 19.31 9.93
C LEU A 351 21.69 19.10 11.27
N ARG A 352 22.94 19.58 11.38
CA ARG A 352 23.73 19.55 12.60
C ARG A 352 24.15 20.95 13.05
N VAL A 353 24.20 21.14 14.37
CA VAL A 353 24.78 22.33 14.99
C VAL A 353 25.80 21.87 16.03
N ASP A 354 27.05 22.28 15.86
CA ASP A 354 28.18 21.87 16.71
C ASP A 354 28.26 20.34 16.87
N GLY A 355 28.01 19.62 15.77
CA GLY A 355 28.01 18.16 15.70
C GLY A 355 26.72 17.48 16.15
N ARG A 356 25.81 18.17 16.84
CA ARG A 356 24.53 17.61 17.32
C ARG A 356 23.51 17.54 16.21
N LEU A 357 22.89 16.37 16.01
CA LEU A 357 21.78 16.18 15.07
C LEU A 357 20.51 16.87 15.57
N LEU A 358 19.98 17.82 14.79
CA LEU A 358 18.78 18.59 15.12
C LEU A 358 17.64 18.42 14.11
N GLY A 359 17.96 17.95 12.90
CA GLY A 359 16.95 17.70 11.89
C GLY A 359 17.43 16.73 10.82
N VAL A 360 16.47 16.09 10.17
CA VAL A 360 16.68 15.14 9.08
C VAL A 360 15.68 15.43 7.97
N ALA A 361 16.13 15.44 6.73
CA ALA A 361 15.28 15.42 5.55
C ALA A 361 15.48 14.12 4.78
N LEU A 362 14.40 13.36 4.58
CA LEU A 362 14.34 12.25 3.63
C LEU A 362 13.79 12.79 2.32
N CYS A 363 14.65 12.96 1.33
CA CYS A 363 14.30 13.49 0.02
C CYS A 363 14.17 12.34 -0.97
N GLU A 364 12.95 12.01 -1.33
CA GLU A 364 12.62 10.97 -2.29
C GLU A 364 12.34 11.55 -3.66
N THR A 365 12.86 10.92 -4.71
CA THR A 365 12.56 11.32 -6.09
C THR A 365 12.08 10.14 -6.91
N GLY A 366 11.34 10.42 -7.97
CA GLY A 366 10.77 9.43 -8.87
C GLY A 366 10.21 10.05 -10.14
N SER A 367 9.85 9.21 -11.11
CA SER A 367 9.21 9.69 -12.33
C SER A 367 7.84 10.31 -12.03
N GLU A 368 7.59 11.52 -12.53
CA GLU A 368 6.28 12.18 -12.48
C GLU A 368 5.21 11.38 -13.24
N ASP A 369 5.62 10.51 -14.16
CA ASP A 369 4.73 9.63 -14.92
C ASP A 369 4.11 8.53 -14.04
N MET A 370 4.56 8.36 -12.79
CA MET A 370 4.05 7.35 -11.86
C MET A 370 2.98 7.88 -10.90
N SER A 371 2.85 9.20 -10.72
CA SER A 371 1.82 9.75 -9.82
C SER A 371 1.41 11.17 -10.21
N LEU A 372 0.09 11.39 -10.29
CA LEU A 372 -0.47 12.72 -10.55
C LEU A 372 -0.17 13.72 -9.42
N PHE A 373 -0.12 13.27 -8.17
CA PHE A 373 0.08 14.14 -6.99
C PHE A 373 1.51 14.19 -6.48
N ASP A 374 2.45 13.68 -7.27
CA ASP A 374 3.87 13.73 -6.93
C ASP A 374 4.25 13.05 -5.62
N ILE A 375 3.47 12.05 -5.18
CA ILE A 375 3.73 11.34 -3.92
C ILE A 375 5.07 10.59 -3.91
N PHE A 376 5.74 10.46 -5.07
CA PHE A 376 7.07 9.88 -5.22
C PHE A 376 8.20 10.93 -5.27
N ASN A 377 7.86 12.22 -5.28
CA ASN A 377 8.79 13.35 -5.16
C ASN A 377 8.48 14.11 -3.86
N LEU A 378 8.79 13.46 -2.75
CA LEU A 378 8.37 13.82 -1.39
C LEU A 378 9.57 14.04 -0.48
N ALA A 379 9.60 15.19 0.20
CA ALA A 379 10.51 15.46 1.31
C ALA A 379 9.79 15.24 2.65
N GLN A 380 10.30 14.32 3.46
CA GLN A 380 9.84 14.13 4.84
C GLN A 380 10.83 14.78 5.80
N LEU A 381 10.37 15.73 6.60
CA LEU A 381 11.18 16.48 7.55
C LEU A 381 10.92 16.00 8.98
N TYR A 382 11.99 15.69 9.69
CA TYR A 382 12.00 15.32 11.10
C TYR A 382 12.86 16.33 11.84
N LEU A 383 12.29 17.05 12.79
CA LEU A 383 12.96 18.16 13.46
C LEU A 383 12.78 18.04 14.98
N VAL A 384 13.81 18.40 15.75
CA VAL A 384 13.65 18.51 17.19
C VAL A 384 12.60 19.59 17.54
N PRO A 385 11.79 19.37 18.58
CA PRO A 385 10.87 20.40 19.06
C PRO A 385 11.60 21.71 19.41
N GLY A 386 11.01 22.85 19.05
CA GLY A 386 11.56 24.18 19.36
C GLY A 386 12.78 24.59 18.54
N LEU A 387 13.11 23.89 17.45
CA LEU A 387 14.19 24.28 16.55
C LEU A 387 14.01 25.73 16.07
N PRO A 388 15.05 26.60 16.17
CA PRO A 388 14.97 27.97 15.66
C PRO A 388 14.50 28.03 14.20
N VAL A 389 13.67 29.03 13.90
CA VAL A 389 13.01 29.20 12.60
C VAL A 389 14.02 29.30 11.47
N GLU A 390 15.14 29.95 11.70
CA GLU A 390 16.20 30.12 10.73
C GLU A 390 16.95 28.82 10.40
N LEU A 391 17.05 27.88 11.35
CA LEU A 391 17.64 26.56 11.12
C LEU A 391 16.69 25.62 10.38
N SER A 392 15.41 25.63 10.74
CA SER A 392 14.38 24.89 10.00
C SER A 392 14.21 25.43 8.57
N ARG A 393 14.20 26.75 8.39
CA ARG A 393 14.20 27.40 7.07
C ARG A 393 15.42 27.02 6.23
N ALA A 394 16.60 26.96 6.84
CA ALA A 394 17.81 26.53 6.15
C ALA A 394 17.68 25.12 5.56
N LEU A 395 17.13 24.17 6.33
CA LEU A 395 16.89 22.82 5.84
C LEU A 395 15.86 22.81 4.70
N VAL A 396 14.78 23.57 4.83
CA VAL A 396 13.75 23.71 3.77
C VAL A 396 14.36 24.29 2.48
N ASP A 397 15.16 25.34 2.57
CA ASP A 397 15.82 25.94 1.41
C ASP A 397 16.81 24.97 0.75
N PHE A 398 17.56 24.19 1.55
CA PHE A 398 18.42 23.13 1.04
C PHE A 398 17.62 22.06 0.28
N VAL A 399 16.52 21.58 0.87
CA VAL A 399 15.62 20.60 0.23
C VAL A 399 15.08 21.13 -1.09
N ARG A 400 14.63 22.39 -1.13
CA ARG A 400 14.15 23.03 -2.37
C ARG A 400 15.23 23.05 -3.45
N GLN A 401 16.46 23.42 -3.08
CA GLN A 401 17.59 23.42 -4.02
C GLN A 401 17.89 22.01 -4.54
N TYR A 402 17.84 21.00 -3.65
CA TYR A 402 18.02 19.60 -4.00
C TYR A 402 17.02 19.14 -5.07
N TYR A 403 15.73 19.42 -4.90
CA TYR A 403 14.70 19.06 -5.88
C TYR A 403 14.80 19.86 -7.17
N ARG A 404 15.04 21.17 -7.10
CA ARG A 404 15.23 22.02 -8.29
C ARG A 404 16.40 21.55 -9.15
N SER A 405 17.50 21.12 -8.54
CA SER A 405 18.65 20.57 -9.26
C SER A 405 18.34 19.29 -10.05
N ARG A 406 17.20 18.65 -9.76
CA ARG A 406 16.68 17.45 -10.44
C ARG A 406 15.48 17.73 -11.34
N GLY A 407 15.11 19.00 -11.52
CA GLY A 407 13.99 19.40 -12.37
C GLY A 407 12.62 19.36 -11.68
N HIS A 408 12.57 19.18 -10.36
CA HIS A 408 11.32 19.23 -9.60
C HIS A 408 11.17 20.59 -8.90
N GLU A 409 10.27 21.44 -9.42
CA GLU A 409 10.09 22.79 -8.89
C GLU A 409 9.25 22.85 -7.62
N HIS A 410 8.35 21.89 -7.45
CA HIS A 410 7.32 21.89 -6.41
C HIS A 410 7.24 20.53 -5.69
N PRO A 411 8.30 20.09 -5.00
CA PRO A 411 8.25 18.85 -4.25
C PRO A 411 7.18 18.91 -3.17
N LEU A 412 6.57 17.76 -2.87
CA LEU A 412 5.68 17.65 -1.72
C LEU A 412 6.54 17.71 -0.46
N ILE A 413 6.27 18.63 0.46
CA ILE A 413 6.97 18.71 1.75
C ILE A 413 5.99 18.29 2.85
N VAL A 414 6.40 17.30 3.65
CA VAL A 414 5.68 16.89 4.85
C VAL A 414 6.55 16.92 6.10
N ALA A 415 5.92 17.13 7.24
CA ALA A 415 6.54 16.98 8.55
C ALA A 415 5.56 16.35 9.54
N ALA A 416 6.08 15.85 10.67
CA ALA A 416 5.21 15.46 11.78
C ALA A 416 4.45 16.69 12.32
N PRO A 417 3.19 16.54 12.79
CA PRO A 417 2.39 17.66 13.24
C PRO A 417 3.10 18.56 14.25
N GLY A 418 3.00 19.88 14.05
CA GLY A 418 3.64 20.89 14.89
C GLY A 418 5.17 21.05 14.71
N SER A 419 5.84 20.24 13.89
CA SER A 419 7.30 20.33 13.69
C SER A 419 7.73 21.63 12.99
N LEU A 420 6.83 22.25 12.22
CA LEU A 420 7.07 23.52 11.50
C LEU A 420 6.07 24.58 11.97
N SER A 421 6.07 24.88 13.27
CA SER A 421 5.15 25.83 13.91
C SER A 421 5.16 27.25 13.32
N SER A 422 6.19 27.62 12.56
CA SER A 422 6.33 28.91 11.86
C SER A 422 6.50 28.74 10.34
N ALA A 423 5.73 27.85 9.73
CA ALA A 423 5.77 27.53 8.29
C ALA A 423 5.91 28.76 7.37
N VAL A 424 5.12 29.81 7.60
CA VAL A 424 5.15 31.04 6.78
C VAL A 424 6.53 31.70 6.79
N GLN A 425 7.19 31.76 7.95
CA GLN A 425 8.52 32.35 8.07
C GLN A 425 9.61 31.50 7.40
N GLN A 426 9.33 30.22 7.17
CA GLN A 426 10.16 29.27 6.43
C GLN A 426 9.85 29.28 4.92
N GLY A 427 8.95 30.17 4.46
CA GLY A 427 8.52 30.23 3.05
C GLY A 427 7.53 29.14 2.66
N LEU A 428 6.88 28.53 3.64
CA LEU A 428 5.93 27.44 3.48
C LEU A 428 4.51 27.90 3.84
N GLU A 429 3.53 27.38 3.11
CA GLU A 429 2.11 27.51 3.46
C GLU A 429 1.60 26.14 3.90
N TYR A 430 0.99 26.07 5.07
CA TYR A 430 0.30 24.87 5.53
C TYR A 430 -0.93 24.62 4.66
N ILE A 431 -1.06 23.41 4.13
CA ILE A 431 -2.19 23.03 3.29
C ILE A 431 -3.20 22.18 4.05
N GLU A 432 -2.75 21.08 4.65
CA GLU A 432 -3.61 20.14 5.37
C GLU A 432 -2.80 19.17 6.24
N THR A 433 -3.47 18.54 7.21
CA THR A 433 -2.98 17.31 7.85
C THR A 433 -3.49 16.12 7.06
N MET A 434 -2.59 15.43 6.38
CA MET A 434 -2.85 14.14 5.75
C MET A 434 -2.71 13.01 6.78
N GLY A 435 -3.45 11.93 6.61
CA GLY A 435 -3.13 10.66 7.23
C GLY A 435 -2.35 9.77 6.25
N CYS A 436 -1.44 8.96 6.77
CA CYS A 436 -0.80 7.88 6.05
C CYS A 436 -1.11 6.57 6.76
N MET A 437 -1.91 5.74 6.10
CA MET A 437 -2.16 4.38 6.56
C MET A 437 -0.98 3.49 6.21
N VAL A 438 -0.63 2.62 7.16
CA VAL A 438 0.32 1.53 6.96
C VAL A 438 -0.36 0.25 7.40
N TRP A 439 -0.50 -0.70 6.48
CA TRP A 439 -0.96 -2.07 6.76
C TRP A 439 0.20 -3.04 6.61
N SER A 440 0.33 -3.96 7.55
CA SER A 440 1.06 -5.20 7.31
C SER A 440 0.30 -6.05 6.28
N GLY A 441 1.00 -6.95 5.59
CA GLY A 441 0.37 -7.96 4.75
C GLY A 441 -0.58 -8.88 5.50
N LEU A 442 -0.35 -9.08 6.82
CA LEU A 442 -1.17 -9.93 7.67
C LEU A 442 -2.53 -9.30 7.99
N SER A 443 -2.62 -7.97 8.07
CA SER A 443 -3.87 -7.26 8.36
C SER A 443 -4.76 -7.05 7.13
N LEU A 444 -4.25 -7.21 5.91
CA LEU A 444 -5.03 -6.97 4.68
C LEU A 444 -6.28 -7.87 4.53
N PRO A 445 -6.27 -9.16 4.91
CA PRO A 445 -7.51 -9.95 4.92
C PRO A 445 -8.53 -9.47 5.96
N HIS A 446 -8.07 -9.02 7.12
CA HIS A 446 -8.94 -8.41 8.13
C HIS A 446 -9.54 -7.10 7.61
N TYR A 447 -8.75 -6.32 6.88
CA TYR A 447 -9.21 -5.10 6.24
C TYR A 447 -10.35 -5.35 5.26
N ARG A 448 -10.26 -6.39 4.42
CA ARG A 448 -11.36 -6.73 3.50
C ARG A 448 -12.66 -7.10 4.20
N ARG A 449 -12.57 -7.85 5.31
CA ARG A 449 -13.74 -8.14 6.15
C ARG A 449 -14.33 -6.86 6.74
N TYR A 450 -13.48 -5.96 7.23
CA TYR A 450 -13.90 -4.66 7.73
C TYR A 450 -14.60 -3.83 6.64
N LEU A 451 -14.08 -3.85 5.41
CA LEU A 451 -14.73 -3.21 4.26
C LEU A 451 -16.15 -3.74 4.04
N ASP A 452 -16.34 -5.06 4.11
CA ASP A 452 -17.68 -5.67 3.96
C ASP A 452 -18.65 -5.19 5.04
N GLU A 453 -18.20 -5.13 6.29
CA GLU A 453 -19.00 -4.59 7.41
C GLU A 453 -19.35 -3.11 7.21
N CYS A 454 -18.41 -2.30 6.73
CA CYS A 454 -18.65 -0.88 6.43
C CYS A 454 -19.62 -0.69 5.26
N PHE A 455 -19.41 -1.39 4.14
CA PHE A 455 -20.24 -1.23 2.95
C PHE A 455 -21.66 -1.79 3.15
N ALA A 456 -21.84 -2.83 3.96
CA ALA A 456 -23.17 -3.33 4.33
C ALA A 456 -24.02 -2.29 5.10
N GLN A 457 -23.38 -1.30 5.73
CA GLN A 457 -24.05 -0.23 6.47
C GLN A 457 -24.32 1.02 5.62
N ILE A 458 -23.71 1.12 4.43
CA ILE A 458 -23.87 2.28 3.55
C ILE A 458 -25.13 2.08 2.71
N ARG A 459 -26.09 2.99 2.89
CA ARG A 459 -27.31 3.02 2.09
C ARG A 459 -27.00 3.46 0.65
N PRO A 460 -27.45 2.75 -0.40
CA PRO A 460 -27.15 3.11 -1.80
C PRO A 460 -27.51 4.56 -2.15
N GLU A 461 -28.59 5.10 -1.58
CA GLU A 461 -29.08 6.45 -1.82
C GLU A 461 -28.09 7.54 -1.34
N SER A 462 -27.24 7.21 -0.36
CA SER A 462 -26.20 8.13 0.11
C SER A 462 -25.05 8.30 -0.88
N LEU A 463 -24.96 7.44 -1.89
CA LEU A 463 -23.89 7.44 -2.90
C LEU A 463 -24.33 8.06 -4.24
N THR A 464 -25.63 8.17 -4.49
CA THR A 464 -26.19 8.68 -5.74
C THR A 464 -26.52 10.17 -5.70
N GLY A 465 -26.65 10.77 -4.50
CA GLY A 465 -26.95 12.19 -4.34
C GLY A 465 -25.72 13.11 -4.37
N HIS A 466 -25.92 14.36 -4.82
CA HIS A 466 -25.00 15.48 -4.57
C HIS A 466 -24.95 15.88 -3.08
N ALA A 467 -25.70 15.22 -2.21
CA ALA A 467 -25.70 15.45 -0.78
C ALA A 467 -24.28 15.23 -0.23
N GLN A 468 -23.79 16.23 0.50
CA GLN A 468 -22.51 16.15 1.21
C GLN A 468 -22.51 14.90 2.10
N GLU A 469 -21.38 14.18 2.12
CA GLU A 469 -21.15 12.90 2.83
C GLU A 469 -21.35 12.96 4.37
N GLU A 470 -21.88 14.06 4.89
CA GLU A 470 -21.95 14.41 6.31
C GLU A 470 -23.03 13.65 7.09
N GLY A 471 -23.99 12.98 6.45
CA GLY A 471 -25.16 12.40 7.13
C GLY A 471 -25.21 10.87 7.31
N ALA A 472 -24.50 10.08 6.49
CA ALA A 472 -24.96 8.69 6.22
C ALA A 472 -24.18 7.55 6.90
N VAL A 473 -23.13 7.82 7.66
CA VAL A 473 -22.22 6.76 8.12
C VAL A 473 -22.43 6.41 9.60
N VAL A 474 -22.95 5.21 9.87
CA VAL A 474 -22.94 4.57 11.19
C VAL A 474 -21.65 3.75 11.32
N ARG A 475 -20.98 3.80 12.48
CA ARG A 475 -19.79 2.98 12.74
C ARG A 475 -20.20 1.52 13.02
N PRO A 476 -19.45 0.51 12.54
CA PRO A 476 -19.74 -0.90 12.85
C PRO A 476 -19.80 -1.16 14.36
N ALA A 477 -20.79 -1.97 14.77
CA ALA A 477 -20.94 -2.41 16.15
C ALA A 477 -19.75 -3.31 16.54
N GLY A 478 -18.92 -2.84 17.47
CA GLY A 478 -17.69 -3.53 17.89
C GLY A 478 -16.50 -2.59 18.10
N ALA A 479 -16.51 -1.42 17.45
CA ALA A 479 -15.60 -0.32 17.78
C ALA A 479 -16.04 0.32 19.12
N GLY A 480 -15.85 -0.40 20.22
CA GLY A 480 -16.04 0.15 21.55
C GLY A 480 -15.19 1.41 21.68
N ARG A 481 -15.78 2.51 22.17
CA ARG A 481 -15.03 3.70 22.61
C ARG A 481 -14.17 3.30 23.81
N ARG A 482 -13.11 2.52 23.62
CA ARG A 482 -11.97 2.62 24.50
C ARG A 482 -11.33 3.93 24.11
N GLY A 483 -11.50 4.93 24.97
CA GLY A 483 -10.79 6.20 24.84
C GLY A 483 -9.30 5.90 24.90
N ILE A 484 -8.72 5.57 23.75
CA ILE A 484 -7.32 5.83 23.51
C ILE A 484 -7.27 7.34 23.59
N GLU A 485 -6.79 7.87 24.72
CA GLU A 485 -6.21 9.21 24.73
C GLU A 485 -5.30 9.23 23.51
N ARG A 486 -5.73 9.92 22.45
CA ARG A 486 -4.92 10.11 21.24
C ARG A 486 -3.56 10.45 21.76
N GLY A 487 -2.60 9.53 21.56
CA GLY A 487 -1.30 9.62 22.20
C GLY A 487 -0.89 11.08 22.10
N GLN A 488 -0.71 11.72 23.25
CA GLN A 488 0.21 12.83 23.31
C GLN A 488 1.44 12.27 22.60
N VAL A 489 1.64 12.68 21.34
CA VAL A 489 2.97 12.69 20.77
C VAL A 489 3.78 13.29 21.90
N LEU A 490 4.72 12.51 22.42
CA LEU A 490 5.55 12.90 23.54
C LEU A 490 6.18 14.24 23.15
N ALA A 491 5.51 15.34 23.48
CA ALA A 491 6.13 16.58 23.84
C ALA A 491 6.85 16.22 25.13
N GLY A 492 7.99 15.54 24.97
CA GLY A 492 8.86 15.20 26.08
C GLY A 492 9.04 16.49 26.86
N ALA A 493 8.71 16.42 28.15
CA ALA A 493 9.05 17.47 29.08
C ALA A 493 10.49 17.89 28.79
N ALA A 494 10.68 19.16 28.43
CA ALA A 494 12.01 19.71 28.25
C ALA A 494 12.80 19.42 29.55
N PRO A 495 14.02 18.87 29.47
CA PRO A 495 14.87 18.83 30.65
C PRO A 495 15.13 20.29 31.05
N GLN A 496 14.78 20.62 32.30
CA GLN A 496 15.14 21.88 32.93
C GLN A 496 16.65 22.02 33.08
#